data_AF-A0A1I8GUB5-F1
#
_entry.id   AF-A0A1I8GUB5-F1
#
_cell.length_a   1.000
_cell.length_b   1.000
_cell.length_c   1.000
_cell.angle_alpha   90.00
_cell.angle_beta   90.00
_cell.angle_gamma   90.00
#
_symmetry.space_group_name_H-M   'P 1'
#
loop_
_entity.id
_entity.type
_entity.pdbx_description
1 polymer ?
#
loop_
_entity_poly.entity_id
_entity_poly.type
_entity_poly.pdbx_seq_one_letter_code
_entity_poly.pdbx_strand_id
1 'polypeptide(L)'
;MLPVCDTPNCGKEAKFRCPTCSKLGIEGSFFCTQNCFKGYWKEHKKVHALFEQLKNQGAAPLGGDLSQPLIVSWPGYNFTGDLRPYRQSPRRQLPDTVTGRPDYWRDGTPYSERQDKGLLRVLGDEEQEDMRIVCRLAR
;
A
#
# COMPACT_ATOMS: atom_id res chain seq x y z
N MET A 1 -23.96 -7.72 11.34
CA MET A 1 -24.21 -8.14 9.95
C MET A 1 -23.85 -9.62 9.87
N LEU A 2 -24.76 -10.49 9.43
CA LEU A 2 -24.50 -11.94 9.35
C LEU A 2 -23.60 -12.24 8.13
N PRO A 3 -22.68 -13.24 8.21
CA PRO A 3 -21.83 -13.60 7.10
C PRO A 3 -22.66 -14.20 5.94
N VAL A 4 -22.35 -13.80 4.71
CA VAL A 4 -23.01 -14.27 3.49
C VAL A 4 -22.19 -15.39 2.85
N CYS A 5 -22.86 -16.28 2.11
CA CYS A 5 -22.22 -17.39 1.40
C CYS A 5 -21.25 -16.89 0.31
N ASP A 6 -20.03 -17.42 0.34
CA ASP A 6 -18.91 -17.08 -0.57
C ASP A 6 -19.07 -17.68 -1.99
N THR A 7 -20.04 -18.58 -2.18
CA THR A 7 -20.33 -19.15 -3.51
C THR A 7 -20.96 -18.10 -4.42
N PRO A 8 -20.40 -17.86 -5.63
CA PRO A 8 -20.96 -16.92 -6.59
C PRO A 8 -22.44 -17.20 -6.86
N ASN A 9 -23.26 -16.15 -6.90
CA ASN A 9 -24.71 -16.20 -7.15
C ASN A 9 -25.54 -16.96 -6.08
N CYS A 10 -25.02 -17.20 -4.87
CA CYS A 10 -25.81 -17.80 -3.78
C CYS A 10 -26.56 -16.76 -2.93
N GLY A 11 -25.85 -15.77 -2.36
CA GLY A 11 -26.43 -14.68 -1.58
C GLY A 11 -27.14 -15.05 -0.26
N LYS A 12 -27.13 -16.33 0.14
CA LYS A 12 -27.77 -16.81 1.37
C LYS A 12 -26.88 -16.61 2.59
N GLU A 13 -27.49 -16.53 3.77
CA GLU A 13 -26.78 -16.51 5.05
C GLU A 13 -25.92 -17.76 5.23
N ALA A 14 -24.69 -17.56 5.69
CA ALA A 14 -23.74 -18.64 5.88
C ALA A 14 -23.87 -19.29 7.26
N LYS A 15 -23.69 -20.62 7.29
CA LYS A 15 -23.89 -21.45 8.49
C LYS A 15 -22.59 -22.07 9.01
N PHE A 16 -21.57 -22.20 8.17
CA PHE A 16 -20.31 -22.83 8.55
C PHE A 16 -19.12 -22.24 7.78
N ARG A 17 -17.92 -22.43 8.34
CA ARG A 17 -16.64 -21.96 7.81
C ARG A 17 -15.90 -23.09 7.10
N CYS A 18 -15.04 -22.74 6.13
CA CYS A 18 -14.11 -23.70 5.54
C CYS A 18 -13.10 -24.22 6.58
N PRO A 19 -12.95 -25.54 6.76
CA PRO A 19 -12.01 -26.10 7.74
C PRO A 19 -10.55 -25.84 7.38
N THR A 20 -10.21 -25.80 6.08
CA THR A 20 -8.84 -25.49 5.62
C THR A 20 -8.48 -24.03 5.87
N CYS A 21 -9.40 -23.10 5.58
CA CYS A 21 -9.20 -21.69 5.92
C CYS A 21 -9.00 -21.47 7.42
N SER A 22 -9.77 -22.20 8.25
CA SER A 22 -9.60 -22.15 9.70
C SER A 22 -8.21 -22.63 10.14
N LYS A 23 -7.64 -23.65 9.48
CA LYS A 23 -6.28 -24.14 9.77
C LYS A 23 -5.20 -23.18 9.27
N LEU A 24 -5.44 -22.53 8.13
CA LEU A 24 -4.49 -21.58 7.52
C LEU A 24 -4.57 -20.18 8.13
N GLY A 25 -5.58 -19.87 8.96
CA GLY A 25 -5.78 -18.54 9.53
C GLY A 25 -6.37 -17.53 8.53
N ILE A 26 -7.05 -18.00 7.48
CA ILE A 26 -7.71 -17.16 6.49
C ILE A 26 -9.09 -16.75 7.04
N GLU A 27 -9.31 -15.46 7.25
CA GLU A 27 -10.58 -14.91 7.69
C GLU A 27 -11.52 -14.62 6.49
N GLY A 28 -12.83 -14.85 6.66
CA GLY A 28 -13.84 -14.42 5.69
C GLY A 28 -14.52 -15.51 4.84
N SER A 29 -14.07 -16.76 4.84
CA SER A 29 -14.66 -17.82 3.99
C SER A 29 -15.84 -18.55 4.66
N PHE A 30 -17.07 -18.26 4.23
CA PHE A 30 -18.28 -18.85 4.82
C PHE A 30 -19.21 -19.46 3.77
N PHE A 31 -19.92 -20.53 4.14
CA PHE A 31 -20.80 -21.28 3.26
C PHE A 31 -22.17 -21.55 3.90
N CYS A 32 -23.23 -21.54 3.10
CA CYS A 32 -24.59 -21.81 3.57
C CYS A 32 -24.94 -23.31 3.59
N THR A 33 -24.42 -24.11 2.65
CA THR A 33 -24.72 -25.55 2.49
C THR A 33 -23.52 -26.31 1.92
N GLN A 34 -23.47 -27.63 2.14
CA GLN A 34 -22.41 -28.49 1.58
C GLN A 34 -22.39 -28.48 0.04
N ASN A 35 -23.52 -28.26 -0.62
CA ASN A 35 -23.59 -28.17 -2.08
C ASN A 35 -22.86 -26.93 -2.60
N CYS A 36 -23.04 -25.79 -1.93
CA CYS A 36 -22.30 -24.56 -2.22
C CYS A 36 -20.80 -24.73 -1.98
N PHE A 37 -20.41 -25.39 -0.88
CA PHE A 37 -19.01 -25.69 -0.59
C PHE A 37 -18.37 -26.59 -1.66
N LYS A 38 -19.02 -27.72 -2.01
CA LYS A 38 -18.49 -28.67 -3.01
C LYS A 38 -18.47 -28.09 -4.42
N GLY A 39 -19.50 -27.33 -4.80
CA GLY A 39 -19.59 -26.69 -6.11
C GLY A 39 -18.52 -25.62 -6.33
N TYR A 40 -18.19 -24.84 -5.30
CA TYR A 40 -17.18 -23.79 -5.38
C TYR A 40 -15.76 -24.25 -5.01
N TRP A 41 -15.58 -25.48 -4.52
CA TRP A 41 -14.31 -26.00 -4.02
C TRP A 41 -13.13 -25.84 -5.01
N LYS A 42 -13.35 -26.10 -6.31
CA LYS A 42 -12.30 -26.03 -7.34
C LYS A 42 -11.71 -24.63 -7.50
N GLU A 43 -12.53 -23.61 -7.29
CA GLU A 43 -12.11 -22.21 -7.34
C GLU A 43 -11.61 -21.75 -5.97
N HIS A 44 -12.33 -22.08 -4.89
CA HIS A 44 -11.95 -21.70 -3.53
C HIS A 44 -10.58 -22.24 -3.10
N LYS A 45 -10.19 -23.46 -3.51
CA LYS A 45 -8.85 -24.02 -3.20
C LYS A 45 -7.69 -23.20 -3.77
N LYS A 46 -7.91 -22.39 -4.82
CA LYS A 46 -6.88 -21.49 -5.37
C LYS A 46 -6.51 -20.39 -4.36
N VAL A 47 -7.46 -19.96 -3.53
CA VAL A 47 -7.21 -19.02 -2.43
C VAL A 47 -6.24 -19.64 -1.42
N HIS A 48 -6.34 -20.95 -1.16
CA HIS A 48 -5.41 -21.65 -0.25
C HIS A 48 -4.01 -21.68 -0.84
N ALA A 49 -3.87 -22.03 -2.11
CA ALA A 49 -2.58 -22.04 -2.81
C ALA A 49 -1.93 -20.64 -2.84
N LEU A 50 -2.70 -19.59 -3.12
CA LEU A 50 -2.22 -18.22 -3.10
C LEU A 50 -1.79 -17.79 -1.69
N PHE A 51 -2.60 -18.10 -0.67
CA PHE A 51 -2.26 -17.77 0.72
C PHE A 51 -1.00 -18.49 1.18
N GLU A 52 -0.83 -19.75 0.81
CA GLU A 52 0.35 -20.55 1.13
C GLU A 52 1.60 -20.05 0.40
N GLN A 53 1.48 -19.62 -0.86
CA GLN A 53 2.53 -18.91 -1.58
C GLN A 53 2.91 -17.59 -0.90
N LEU A 54 1.93 -16.78 -0.51
CA LEU A 54 2.15 -15.52 0.21
C LEU A 54 2.82 -15.76 1.57
N LYS A 55 2.38 -16.77 2.31
CA LYS A 55 2.99 -17.18 3.59
C LYS A 55 4.44 -17.61 3.42
N ASN A 56 4.75 -18.39 2.37
CA ASN A 56 6.12 -18.84 2.08
C ASN A 56 7.02 -17.74 1.54
N GLN A 57 6.45 -16.73 0.88
CA GLN A 57 7.13 -15.50 0.47
C GLN A 57 7.15 -14.45 1.61
N GLY A 58 6.62 -14.82 2.78
CA GLY A 58 6.52 -14.03 3.98
C GLY A 58 5.54 -12.86 3.92
N ALA A 59 4.80 -12.61 2.84
CA ALA A 59 3.94 -11.44 2.68
C ALA A 59 2.87 -11.35 3.79
N ALA A 60 3.03 -10.38 4.69
CA ALA A 60 1.99 -9.98 5.65
C ALA A 60 1.06 -8.93 5.00
N PRO A 61 -0.24 -8.92 5.33
CA PRO A 61 -1.15 -7.89 4.85
C PRO A 61 -0.68 -6.49 5.29
N LEU A 62 -0.79 -5.51 4.40
CA LEU A 62 -0.36 -4.11 4.53
C LEU A 62 -0.96 -3.34 5.73
N GLY A 63 -1.78 -3.98 6.57
CA GLY A 63 -2.40 -3.42 7.77
C GLY A 63 -1.99 -4.07 9.09
N GLY A 64 -0.96 -4.92 9.12
CA GLY A 64 -0.50 -5.56 10.36
C GLY A 64 0.16 -4.61 11.37
N ASP A 65 0.13 -4.99 12.65
CA ASP A 65 0.73 -4.33 13.82
C ASP A 65 2.14 -3.77 13.54
N LEU A 66 2.41 -2.56 14.04
CA LEU A 66 3.70 -1.85 13.91
C LEU A 66 4.85 -2.57 14.63
N SER A 67 4.53 -3.50 15.54
CA SER A 67 5.49 -4.29 16.32
C SER A 67 6.13 -5.45 15.53
N GLN A 68 5.57 -5.82 14.36
CA GLN A 68 6.03 -6.97 13.59
C GLN A 68 6.87 -6.56 12.37
N PRO A 69 7.89 -7.35 11.99
CA PRO A 69 8.73 -7.06 10.83
C PRO A 69 7.87 -6.94 9.58
N LEU A 70 8.06 -5.82 8.86
CA LEU A 70 7.37 -5.55 7.59
C LEU A 70 7.88 -6.54 6.54
N ILE A 71 7.10 -7.57 6.24
CA ILE A 71 7.47 -8.48 5.16
C ILE A 71 6.82 -7.98 3.86
N VAL A 72 7.57 -7.18 3.12
CA VAL A 72 7.16 -6.69 1.79
C VAL A 72 7.65 -7.67 0.73
N SER A 73 6.72 -8.34 0.05
CA SER A 73 7.04 -9.07 -1.17
C SER A 73 7.22 -8.05 -2.30
N TRP A 74 8.34 -8.12 -3.02
CA TRP A 74 8.61 -7.38 -4.25
C TRP A 74 8.76 -8.39 -5.40
N PRO A 75 7.64 -8.89 -5.97
CA PRO A 75 7.69 -9.94 -6.97
C PRO A 75 8.48 -9.49 -8.20
N GLY A 76 9.51 -10.26 -8.58
CA GLY A 76 10.31 -10.00 -9.77
C GLY A 76 11.36 -8.89 -9.63
N TYR A 77 11.52 -8.29 -8.44
CA TYR A 77 12.57 -7.31 -8.19
C TYR A 77 13.66 -7.87 -7.27
N ASN A 78 14.90 -7.87 -7.75
CA ASN A 78 16.07 -8.31 -7.01
C ASN A 78 16.83 -7.09 -6.48
N PHE A 79 16.96 -6.97 -5.16
CA PHE A 79 17.77 -5.93 -4.53
C PHE A 79 19.26 -6.17 -4.80
N THR A 80 19.99 -5.12 -5.13
CA THR A 80 21.42 -5.19 -5.50
C THR A 80 22.37 -5.19 -4.30
N GLY A 81 21.90 -4.83 -3.10
CA GLY A 81 22.68 -4.80 -1.86
C GLY A 81 21.84 -5.17 -0.65
N ASP A 82 22.29 -4.79 0.55
CA ASP A 82 21.66 -5.20 1.82
C ASP A 82 20.44 -4.35 2.23
N LEU A 83 20.31 -3.15 1.68
CA LEU A 83 19.23 -2.23 2.05
C LEU A 83 17.86 -2.79 1.65
N ARG A 84 16.89 -2.75 2.57
CA ARG A 84 15.51 -3.20 2.33
C ARG A 84 14.49 -2.12 2.69
N PRO A 85 13.35 -2.04 1.98
CA PRO A 85 12.27 -1.13 2.34
C PRO A 85 11.75 -1.41 3.75
N TYR A 86 11.46 -0.35 4.49
CA TYR A 86 10.87 -0.42 5.82
C TYR A 86 9.55 0.35 5.87
N ARG A 87 8.78 0.13 6.94
CA ARG A 87 7.48 0.76 7.11
C ARG A 87 7.66 2.26 7.31
N GLN A 88 6.96 3.05 6.50
CA GLN A 88 7.00 4.50 6.60
C GLN A 88 5.96 4.97 7.62
N SER A 89 6.33 5.96 8.45
CA SER A 89 5.37 6.68 9.27
C SER A 89 4.44 7.51 8.38
N PRO A 90 3.26 7.94 8.88
CA PRO A 90 2.46 8.95 8.20
C PRO A 90 3.28 10.21 7.88
N ARG A 91 2.89 10.93 6.83
CA ARG A 91 3.52 12.21 6.47
C ARG A 91 3.37 13.20 7.63
N ARG A 92 4.46 13.89 7.97
CA ARG A 92 4.44 14.95 8.98
C ARG A 92 3.63 16.14 8.45
N GLN A 93 2.81 16.73 9.32
CA GLN A 93 2.04 17.92 8.97
C GLN A 93 2.90 19.17 9.13
N LEU A 94 2.80 20.07 8.15
CA LEU A 94 3.44 21.38 8.20
C LEU A 94 2.51 22.38 8.91
N PRO A 95 3.02 23.23 9.81
CA PRO A 95 2.23 24.30 10.43
C PRO A 95 1.61 25.26 9.40
N ASP A 96 0.45 25.82 9.72
CA ASP A 96 -0.27 26.77 8.85
C ASP A 96 0.40 28.14 8.77
N THR A 97 1.34 28.43 9.68
CA THR A 97 2.15 29.65 9.63
C THR A 97 3.07 29.70 8.42
N VAL A 98 3.42 28.55 7.83
CA VAL A 98 4.26 28.47 6.64
C VAL A 98 3.36 28.57 5.40
N THR A 99 3.26 29.79 4.87
CA THR A 99 2.40 30.15 3.74
C THR A 99 3.08 29.96 2.38
N GLY A 100 4.41 30.09 2.30
CA GLY A 100 5.21 29.92 1.08
C GLY A 100 5.36 28.45 0.64
N ARG A 101 4.25 27.80 0.29
CA ARG A 101 4.25 26.40 -0.16
C ARG A 101 4.49 26.31 -1.68
N PRO A 102 5.31 25.37 -2.16
CA PRO A 102 5.56 25.19 -3.59
C PRO A 102 4.30 24.69 -4.31
N ASP A 103 4.14 24.95 -5.60
CA ASP A 103 2.94 24.61 -6.38
C ASP A 103 2.50 23.14 -6.27
N TYR A 104 3.46 22.22 -6.21
CA TYR A 104 3.22 20.78 -6.09
C TYR A 104 2.82 20.28 -4.69
N TRP A 105 2.66 21.15 -3.68
CA TRP A 105 2.51 20.71 -2.29
C TRP A 105 1.23 19.89 -2.00
N ARG A 106 0.15 20.10 -2.76
CA ARG A 106 -1.15 19.41 -2.54
C ARG A 106 -1.27 18.12 -3.35
N ASP A 107 -1.04 18.22 -4.66
CA ASP A 107 -1.32 17.17 -5.64
C ASP A 107 -0.05 16.47 -6.15
N GLY A 108 1.13 16.97 -5.77
CA GLY A 108 2.42 16.43 -6.21
C GLY A 108 2.76 16.77 -7.66
N THR A 109 2.03 17.69 -8.30
CA THR A 109 2.27 18.05 -9.70
C THR A 109 3.02 19.38 -9.82
N PRO A 110 4.27 19.39 -10.33
CA PRO A 110 5.03 20.63 -10.52
C PRO A 110 4.62 21.30 -11.84
N TYR A 111 3.63 22.20 -11.79
CA TYR A 111 3.10 22.87 -12.98
C TYR A 111 4.09 23.86 -13.57
N SER A 112 4.76 24.63 -12.72
CA SER A 112 5.79 25.61 -13.12
C SER A 112 6.93 24.95 -13.89
N GLU A 113 7.49 23.85 -13.36
CA GLU A 113 8.58 23.10 -14.01
C GLU A 113 8.15 22.45 -15.34
N ARG A 114 6.91 21.99 -15.46
CA ARG A 114 6.39 21.41 -16.71
C ARG A 114 6.25 22.45 -17.83
N GLN A 115 5.99 23.69 -17.46
CA GLN A 115 5.88 24.82 -18.39
C GLN A 115 7.27 25.33 -18.81
N ASP A 116 8.23 25.32 -17.88
CA ASP A 116 9.56 25.83 -18.10
C ASP A 116 10.47 24.80 -18.79
N LYS A 117 10.26 24.61 -20.09
CA LYS A 117 10.96 23.60 -20.91
C LYS A 117 12.34 24.09 -21.37
N GLY A 118 13.27 24.20 -20.42
CA GLY A 118 14.72 24.25 -20.71
C GLY A 118 15.33 25.64 -20.86
N LEU A 119 14.64 26.71 -20.41
CA LEU A 119 15.25 28.01 -20.29
C LEU A 119 16.12 28.08 -19.03
N LEU A 120 17.41 28.36 -19.19
CA LEU A 120 18.27 28.66 -18.06
C LEU A 120 18.05 30.11 -17.64
N ARG A 121 17.34 30.28 -16.52
CA ARG A 121 17.06 31.60 -15.96
C ARG A 121 18.31 32.15 -15.28
N VAL A 122 18.71 33.36 -15.69
CA VAL A 122 19.71 34.16 -14.96
C VAL A 122 18.98 34.92 -13.86
N LEU A 123 19.37 34.68 -12.62
CA LEU A 123 18.77 35.29 -11.43
C LEU A 123 19.23 36.74 -11.25
N GLY A 124 18.31 37.63 -10.87
CA GLY A 124 18.66 38.99 -10.45
C GLY A 124 19.38 39.02 -9.09
N ASP A 125 19.87 40.19 -8.69
CA ASP A 125 20.64 40.33 -7.43
C ASP A 125 19.82 39.95 -6.18
N GLU A 126 18.54 40.33 -6.14
CA GLU A 126 17.61 39.96 -5.05
C GLU A 126 17.37 38.44 -4.99
N GLU A 127 17.07 37.83 -6.14
CA GLU A 127 16.83 36.38 -6.22
C GLU A 127 18.08 35.56 -5.88
N GLN A 128 19.26 36.08 -6.22
CA GLN A 128 20.52 35.47 -5.79
C GLN A 128 20.69 35.53 -4.27
N GLU A 129 20.30 36.62 -3.62
CA GLU A 129 20.37 36.71 -2.15
C GLU A 129 19.36 35.77 -1.49
N ASP A 130 18.14 35.66 -2.02
CA ASP A 130 17.16 34.67 -1.57
C ASP A 130 17.72 33.25 -1.66
N MET A 131 18.37 32.91 -2.78
CA MET A 131 19.04 31.62 -2.94
C MET A 131 20.18 31.42 -1.93
N ARG A 132 20.97 32.45 -1.61
CA ARG A 132 22.02 32.37 -0.57
C ARG A 132 21.42 32.12 0.81
N ILE A 133 20.31 32.78 1.14
CA ILE A 133 19.60 32.61 2.41
C ILE A 133 19.06 31.18 2.52
N VAL A 134 18.33 30.71 1.52
CA VAL A 134 17.75 29.35 1.51
C VAL A 134 18.84 28.28 1.59
N CYS A 135 19.92 28.43 0.83
CA CYS A 135 21.06 27.51 0.88
C CYS A 135 21.76 27.51 2.25
N ARG A 136 21.83 28.65 2.94
CA ARG A 136 22.38 28.74 4.30
C ARG A 136 21.46 28.06 5.33
N LEU A 137 20.14 28.18 5.18
CA LEU A 137 19.16 27.53 6.05
C LEU A 137 19.08 26.01 5.86
N ALA A 138 19.34 25.54 4.64
CA ALA A 138 19.29 24.11 4.30
C ALA A 138 20.56 23.32 4.69
N ARG A 139 21.68 24.02 4.88
CA ARG A 139 22.97 23.45 5.28
C ARG A 139 22.98 23.02 6.74
#